data_AF-A0A920LKK4-F1
#
_entry.id   AF-A0A920LKK4-F1
#
_cell.length_a   1.000
_cell.length_b   1.000
_cell.length_c   1.000
_cell.angle_alpha   90.00
_cell.angle_beta   90.00
_cell.angle_gamma   90.00
#
_symmetry.space_group_name_H-M   'P 1'
#
loop_
_entity.id
_entity.type
_entity.pdbx_description
1 polymer ?
#
loop_
_entity_poly.entity_id
_entity_poly.type
_entity_poly.pdbx_seq_one_letter_code
_entity_poly.pdbx_strand_id
1 'polypeptide(L)'
;MNSYKFIYFSFIFCYFLSYESSAQCSSNEVEIVIAITTDSYPGETSWQLVDQNGNGYTNATQLTSANTTYTWNICVPNINCYDFIIFDSWGDGICCSYGNGSYSVSYNGTVIASGGSFGTSETTSNIGSCSPVPCSASESSVTLNMYDSFGDGWNGNTWTATSINNPTNSFSFTLNTGSSGSSSFCLPNDCYNIECNGGSWQSEVSWNLVENSTGNTLLSGGAPFNQLQFPVGTSTCSNNPSTCLSNEEEVVITITTDNYPTETSWQLVDQNGGGFYINAGDLTIPNNTYTWTLCVPDTNCYQFTISDVFGDGICCNWGNGSYNVTYASTTIANGGNFGSSETIFNIGNCISPPSNCPNNEIEVVITIDTDDYPTETSWYLIDQFGGGWTNTPISTSFSNTTLTWTICVPDTNCYSFTMMDAYGDGICCNSGNGAYLVTYNGVQVAAGGSFGYVEQNCGIGYCSGPCQINIPPNVISENENCGDNNNYGCDDSWKISNFTITGVTDIWSFGGNTSKSFWRIF
;
A
#
# COMPACT_ATOMS: atom_id res chain seq x y z
N MET A 1 -19.82 32.22 -100.79
CA MET A 1 -19.68 32.85 -99.46
C MET A 1 -19.71 31.76 -98.41
N ASN A 2 -18.59 31.59 -97.71
CA ASN A 2 -18.30 30.48 -96.82
C ASN A 2 -19.25 30.45 -95.62
N SER A 3 -19.97 29.33 -95.45
CA SER A 3 -20.66 29.03 -94.20
C SER A 3 -19.80 28.06 -93.41
N TYR A 4 -19.23 28.54 -92.31
CA TYR A 4 -18.36 27.77 -91.43
C TYR A 4 -19.16 26.65 -90.74
N LYS A 5 -18.80 25.39 -90.98
CA LYS A 5 -19.12 24.28 -90.10
C LYS A 5 -18.22 24.38 -88.87
N PHE A 6 -18.79 24.73 -87.71
CA PHE A 6 -18.18 24.43 -86.42
C PHE A 6 -18.90 23.22 -85.82
N ILE A 7 -18.16 22.13 -85.68
CA ILE A 7 -18.53 20.93 -84.94
C ILE A 7 -18.32 21.26 -83.46
N TYR A 8 -19.40 21.31 -82.68
CA TYR A 8 -19.27 21.27 -81.22
C TYR A 8 -19.23 19.80 -80.78
N PHE A 9 -18.05 19.33 -80.40
CA PHE A 9 -17.85 18.14 -79.60
C PHE A 9 -18.44 18.41 -78.21
N SER A 10 -19.56 17.77 -77.88
CA SER A 10 -20.02 17.71 -76.50
C SER A 10 -19.15 16.69 -75.76
N PHE A 11 -18.17 17.18 -74.99
CA PHE A 11 -17.50 16.39 -73.98
C PHE A 11 -18.52 16.07 -72.89
N ILE A 12 -19.04 14.84 -72.90
CA ILE A 12 -19.68 14.25 -71.72
C ILE A 12 -18.54 14.00 -70.72
N PHE A 13 -18.28 15.00 -69.87
CA PHE A 13 -17.50 14.81 -68.66
C PHE A 13 -18.37 13.98 -67.73
N CYS A 14 -18.19 12.65 -67.79
CA CYS A 14 -18.74 11.74 -66.80
C CYS A 14 -18.05 12.08 -65.48
N TYR A 15 -18.70 12.91 -64.66
CA TYR A 15 -18.35 13.03 -63.25
C TYR A 15 -18.58 11.64 -62.65
N PHE A 16 -17.49 10.88 -62.52
CA PHE A 16 -17.39 9.87 -61.48
C PHE A 16 -17.55 10.63 -60.16
N LEU A 17 -18.77 10.69 -59.65
CA LEU A 17 -18.99 10.85 -58.23
C LEU A 17 -18.40 9.59 -57.59
N SER A 18 -17.15 9.69 -57.17
CA SER A 18 -16.59 8.80 -56.16
C SER A 18 -17.46 8.98 -54.91
N TYR A 19 -18.44 8.10 -54.76
CA TYR A 19 -19.18 7.93 -53.53
C TYR A 19 -18.23 7.26 -52.54
N GLU A 20 -17.31 8.02 -51.97
CA GLU A 20 -16.73 7.61 -50.70
C GLU A 20 -17.82 7.85 -49.66
N SER A 21 -18.46 6.76 -49.25
CA SER A 21 -19.38 6.76 -48.12
C SER A 21 -18.58 6.96 -46.83
N SER A 22 -18.16 8.19 -46.55
CA SER A 22 -17.60 8.55 -45.25
C SER A 22 -18.72 9.02 -44.32
N ALA A 23 -19.32 8.05 -43.62
CA ALA A 23 -19.76 8.16 -42.22
C ALA A 23 -20.51 6.88 -41.79
N GLN A 24 -19.80 5.86 -41.26
CA GLN A 24 -20.44 4.78 -40.50
C GLN A 24 -20.66 5.14 -39.02
N CYS A 25 -19.86 6.07 -38.48
CA CYS A 25 -19.94 6.50 -37.09
C CYS A 25 -20.16 8.02 -36.95
N SER A 26 -20.65 8.45 -35.79
CA SER A 26 -20.87 9.88 -35.49
C SER A 26 -19.55 10.66 -35.46
N SER A 27 -19.62 12.01 -35.49
CA SER A 27 -18.42 12.86 -35.53
C SER A 27 -17.45 12.72 -34.34
N ASN A 28 -17.93 12.18 -33.21
CA ASN A 28 -17.17 11.89 -31.99
C ASN A 28 -16.86 10.40 -31.80
N GLU A 29 -17.10 9.59 -32.83
CA GLU A 29 -16.91 8.15 -32.81
C GLU A 29 -15.99 7.71 -33.95
N VAL A 30 -15.40 6.55 -33.78
CA VAL A 30 -14.54 5.89 -34.76
C VAL A 30 -14.93 4.43 -34.84
N GLU A 31 -14.77 3.84 -36.01
CA GLU A 31 -15.14 2.45 -36.23
C GLU A 31 -14.02 1.50 -35.82
N ILE A 32 -14.38 0.50 -35.01
CA ILE A 32 -13.61 -0.73 -34.79
C ILE A 32 -14.32 -1.88 -35.49
N VAL A 33 -13.61 -2.59 -36.36
CA VAL A 33 -14.11 -3.80 -37.01
C VAL A 33 -13.39 -5.01 -36.48
N ILE A 34 -14.14 -5.95 -35.91
CA ILE A 34 -13.65 -7.25 -35.44
C ILE A 34 -14.15 -8.29 -36.43
N ALA A 35 -13.25 -9.08 -37.00
CA ALA A 35 -13.59 -10.23 -37.82
C ALA A 35 -12.96 -11.48 -37.23
N ILE A 36 -13.77 -12.52 -37.01
CA ILE A 36 -13.33 -13.81 -36.48
C ILE A 36 -13.79 -14.89 -37.44
N THR A 37 -12.83 -15.61 -38.02
CA THR A 37 -13.04 -16.88 -38.72
C THR A 37 -12.90 -17.99 -37.71
N THR A 38 -14.00 -18.69 -37.43
CA THR A 38 -14.01 -19.84 -36.53
C THR A 38 -13.25 -21.01 -37.13
N ASP A 39 -12.81 -21.93 -36.27
CA ASP A 39 -12.18 -23.18 -36.65
C ASP A 39 -13.24 -24.30 -36.73
N SER A 40 -12.89 -25.57 -36.45
CA SER A 40 -13.91 -26.65 -36.42
C SER A 40 -14.82 -26.59 -35.18
N TYR A 41 -14.48 -25.83 -34.14
CA TYR A 41 -15.19 -25.78 -32.86
C TYR A 41 -15.63 -24.34 -32.50
N PRO A 42 -16.55 -23.74 -33.28
CA PRO A 42 -16.95 -22.34 -33.11
C PRO A 42 -17.56 -22.03 -31.73
N GLY A 43 -18.15 -23.02 -31.06
CA GLY A 43 -18.88 -22.84 -29.81
C GLY A 43 -18.01 -22.46 -28.62
N GLU A 44 -16.70 -22.54 -28.76
CA GLU A 44 -15.69 -22.37 -27.72
C GLU A 44 -15.08 -20.95 -27.75
N THR A 45 -15.25 -20.25 -28.88
CA THR A 45 -14.73 -18.90 -29.10
C THR A 45 -15.71 -17.83 -28.62
N SER A 46 -15.21 -16.88 -27.82
CA SER A 46 -15.93 -15.66 -27.44
C SER A 46 -14.98 -14.46 -27.41
N TRP A 47 -15.52 -13.23 -27.35
CA TRP A 47 -14.69 -12.03 -27.30
C TRP A 47 -15.39 -10.87 -26.60
N GLN A 48 -14.58 -9.94 -26.12
CA GLN A 48 -15.01 -8.64 -25.61
C GLN A 48 -14.09 -7.51 -26.07
N LEU A 49 -14.65 -6.30 -26.12
CA LEU A 49 -13.98 -5.04 -26.37
C LEU A 49 -14.35 -4.10 -25.24
N VAL A 50 -13.40 -3.75 -24.37
CA VAL A 50 -13.64 -2.92 -23.17
C VAL A 50 -12.84 -1.63 -23.26
N ASP A 51 -13.41 -0.53 -22.80
CA ASP A 51 -12.74 0.76 -22.65
C ASP A 51 -11.94 0.83 -21.33
N GLN A 52 -11.18 1.92 -21.15
CA GLN A 52 -10.39 2.14 -19.95
C GLN A 52 -11.20 2.24 -18.64
N ASN A 53 -12.52 2.40 -18.73
CA ASN A 53 -13.43 2.46 -17.58
C ASN A 53 -14.18 1.14 -17.35
N GLY A 54 -13.84 0.07 -18.09
CA GLY A 54 -14.49 -1.23 -18.01
C GLY A 54 -15.84 -1.32 -18.72
N ASN A 55 -16.27 -0.27 -19.45
CA ASN A 55 -17.46 -0.31 -20.28
C ASN A 55 -17.13 -0.91 -21.64
N GLY A 56 -17.98 -1.78 -22.19
CA GLY A 56 -17.60 -2.47 -23.40
C GLY A 56 -18.71 -3.18 -24.16
N TYR A 57 -18.27 -3.88 -25.20
CA TYR A 57 -19.04 -4.70 -26.10
C TYR A 57 -18.58 -6.14 -25.97
N THR A 58 -19.50 -7.09 -26.03
CA THR A 58 -19.20 -8.54 -26.04
C THR A 58 -20.00 -9.22 -27.15
N ASN A 59 -19.60 -10.42 -27.56
CA ASN A 59 -20.42 -11.20 -28.49
C ASN A 59 -21.67 -11.74 -27.78
N ALA A 60 -22.80 -11.08 -27.98
CA ALA A 60 -24.06 -11.46 -27.33
C ALA A 60 -24.62 -12.83 -27.75
N THR A 61 -24.18 -13.37 -28.90
CA THR A 61 -24.61 -14.66 -29.43
C THR A 61 -23.43 -15.60 -29.61
N GLN A 62 -23.64 -16.87 -29.27
CA GLN A 62 -22.66 -17.95 -29.49
C GLN A 62 -22.36 -18.10 -30.99
N LEU A 63 -21.10 -18.32 -31.32
CA LEU A 63 -20.68 -18.67 -32.69
C LEU A 63 -20.99 -20.16 -32.93
N THR A 64 -21.67 -20.48 -34.03
CA THR A 64 -22.27 -21.82 -34.22
C THR A 64 -21.82 -22.55 -35.47
N SER A 65 -21.32 -21.82 -36.47
CA SER A 65 -20.89 -22.39 -37.74
C SER A 65 -19.38 -22.50 -37.78
N ALA A 66 -18.87 -23.69 -38.06
CA ALA A 66 -17.44 -23.95 -38.23
C ALA A 66 -16.90 -23.29 -39.50
N ASN A 67 -15.61 -22.95 -39.52
CA ASN A 67 -14.90 -22.37 -40.66
C ASN A 67 -15.64 -21.17 -41.30
N THR A 68 -16.26 -20.34 -40.46
CA THR A 68 -17.13 -19.24 -40.89
C THR A 68 -16.61 -17.93 -40.31
N THR A 69 -16.56 -16.89 -41.13
CA THR A 69 -16.19 -15.53 -40.69
C THR A 69 -17.41 -14.77 -40.19
N TYR A 70 -17.34 -14.33 -38.95
CA TYR A 70 -18.28 -13.40 -38.32
C TYR A 70 -17.62 -12.03 -38.22
N THR A 71 -18.39 -10.96 -38.45
CA THR A 71 -17.89 -9.58 -38.45
C THR A 71 -18.78 -8.67 -37.63
N TRP A 72 -18.16 -7.85 -36.79
CA TRP A 72 -18.80 -6.81 -35.99
C TRP A 72 -18.19 -5.47 -36.33
N ASN A 73 -19.05 -4.50 -36.67
CA ASN A 73 -18.68 -3.11 -36.89
C ASN A 73 -19.21 -2.31 -35.70
N ILE A 74 -18.32 -1.72 -34.92
CA ILE A 74 -18.64 -1.08 -33.64
C ILE A 74 -18.19 0.38 -33.71
N CYS A 75 -19.12 1.30 -33.51
CA CYS A 75 -18.80 2.72 -33.34
C CYS A 75 -18.48 2.97 -31.87
N VAL A 76 -17.26 3.45 -31.62
CA VAL A 76 -16.77 3.69 -30.26
C VAL A 76 -16.30 5.14 -30.13
N PRO A 77 -16.47 5.80 -28.97
CA PRO A 77 -15.91 7.14 -28.74
C PRO A 77 -14.43 7.23 -29.13
N ASN A 78 -14.07 8.21 -29.95
CA ASN A 78 -12.72 8.37 -30.51
C ASN A 78 -11.68 8.97 -29.53
N ILE A 79 -12.12 9.27 -28.30
CA ILE A 79 -11.30 9.78 -27.19
C ILE A 79 -10.87 8.68 -26.20
N ASN A 80 -11.44 7.49 -26.32
CA ASN A 80 -11.18 6.38 -25.41
C ASN A 80 -10.09 5.46 -25.93
N CYS A 81 -9.55 4.66 -25.02
CA CYS A 81 -8.62 3.59 -25.30
C CYS A 81 -9.31 2.26 -25.00
N TYR A 82 -9.11 1.26 -25.88
CA TYR A 82 -9.81 -0.01 -25.80
C TYR A 82 -8.85 -1.19 -25.78
N ASP A 83 -9.31 -2.26 -25.14
CA ASP A 83 -8.70 -3.57 -25.12
C ASP A 83 -9.65 -4.57 -25.78
N PHE A 84 -9.15 -5.26 -26.82
CA PHE A 84 -9.84 -6.41 -27.42
C PHE A 84 -9.30 -7.69 -26.79
N ILE A 85 -10.21 -8.54 -26.30
CA ILE A 85 -9.88 -9.81 -25.68
C ILE A 85 -10.68 -10.90 -26.39
N ILE A 86 -9.98 -11.93 -26.87
CA ILE A 86 -10.58 -13.14 -27.43
C ILE A 86 -10.32 -14.31 -26.48
N PHE A 87 -11.29 -15.20 -26.35
CA PHE A 87 -11.25 -16.36 -25.47
C PHE A 87 -11.53 -17.64 -26.25
N ASP A 88 -10.91 -18.71 -25.80
CA ASP A 88 -11.21 -20.08 -26.21
C ASP A 88 -11.34 -20.98 -24.96
N SER A 89 -12.48 -21.64 -24.81
CA SER A 89 -12.81 -22.37 -23.58
C SER A 89 -12.05 -23.70 -23.39
N TRP A 90 -11.41 -24.24 -24.44
CA TRP A 90 -10.64 -25.49 -24.38
C TRP A 90 -9.13 -25.29 -24.42
N GLY A 91 -8.69 -24.06 -24.69
CA GLY A 91 -7.32 -23.61 -24.52
C GLY A 91 -6.39 -24.00 -25.66
N ASP A 92 -6.92 -24.48 -26.78
CA ASP A 92 -6.17 -24.78 -28.00
C ASP A 92 -6.21 -23.64 -29.02
N GLY A 93 -6.97 -22.57 -28.71
CA GLY A 93 -7.14 -21.41 -29.56
C GLY A 93 -7.97 -21.74 -30.80
N ILE A 94 -8.03 -20.81 -31.75
CA ILE A 94 -8.78 -21.00 -32.99
C ILE A 94 -7.90 -21.46 -34.17
N CYS A 95 -6.64 -21.78 -33.90
CA CYS A 95 -5.66 -22.32 -34.85
C CYS A 95 -4.62 -23.14 -34.09
N CYS A 96 -4.04 -24.23 -34.61
CA CYS A 96 -4.05 -24.72 -36.00
C CYS A 96 -4.25 -26.24 -36.09
N SER A 97 -4.41 -26.88 -34.93
CA SER A 97 -4.54 -28.32 -34.79
C SER A 97 -5.94 -28.82 -35.19
N TYR A 98 -6.95 -27.99 -34.97
CA TYR A 98 -8.37 -28.35 -35.16
C TYR A 98 -9.11 -27.45 -36.16
N GLY A 99 -8.37 -26.65 -36.92
CA GLY A 99 -8.90 -25.82 -37.99
C GLY A 99 -7.99 -24.64 -38.25
N ASN A 100 -8.26 -23.90 -39.33
CA ASN A 100 -7.51 -22.71 -39.68
C ASN A 100 -8.37 -21.47 -39.40
N GLY A 101 -8.84 -21.33 -38.16
CA GLY A 101 -9.50 -20.11 -37.69
C GLY A 101 -8.48 -18.99 -37.51
N SER A 102 -9.00 -17.76 -37.45
CA SER A 102 -8.20 -16.54 -37.29
C SER A 102 -9.08 -15.38 -36.86
N TYR A 103 -8.48 -14.35 -36.27
CA TYR A 103 -9.15 -13.07 -36.05
C TYR A 103 -8.35 -11.92 -36.64
N SER A 104 -9.04 -10.82 -36.90
CA SER A 104 -8.45 -9.51 -37.19
C SER A 104 -9.26 -8.40 -36.54
N VAL A 105 -8.56 -7.41 -35.98
CA VAL A 105 -9.15 -6.19 -35.43
C VAL A 105 -8.61 -5.01 -36.23
N SER A 106 -9.50 -4.13 -36.69
CA SER A 106 -9.12 -2.89 -37.34
C SER A 106 -9.70 -1.67 -36.62
N TYR A 107 -8.93 -0.59 -36.60
CA TYR A 107 -9.31 0.71 -36.06
C TYR A 107 -9.21 1.76 -37.16
N ASN A 108 -10.30 2.46 -37.44
CA ASN A 108 -10.40 3.46 -38.52
C ASN A 108 -9.90 2.91 -39.87
N GLY A 109 -10.28 1.67 -40.20
CA GLY A 109 -9.90 0.97 -41.43
C GLY A 109 -8.48 0.40 -41.45
N THR A 110 -7.66 0.59 -40.42
CA THR A 110 -6.31 0.02 -40.33
C THR A 110 -6.33 -1.24 -39.46
N VAL A 111 -5.88 -2.38 -39.97
CA VAL A 111 -5.72 -3.61 -39.16
C VAL A 111 -4.60 -3.39 -38.14
N ILE A 112 -4.94 -3.47 -36.87
CA ILE A 112 -4.04 -3.22 -35.73
C ILE A 112 -3.64 -4.52 -35.01
N ALA A 113 -4.43 -5.58 -35.16
CA ALA A 113 -4.11 -6.90 -34.65
C ALA A 113 -4.72 -7.99 -35.53
N SER A 114 -4.03 -9.13 -35.58
CA SER A 114 -4.51 -10.34 -36.21
C SER A 114 -3.82 -11.54 -35.58
N GLY A 115 -4.54 -12.64 -35.42
CA GLY A 115 -4.02 -13.82 -34.75
C GLY A 115 -4.92 -15.03 -34.89
N GLY A 116 -4.73 -16.00 -34.00
CA GLY A 116 -5.53 -17.23 -33.96
C GLY A 116 -4.87 -18.37 -33.19
N SER A 117 -3.54 -18.33 -33.02
CA SER A 117 -2.78 -19.29 -32.22
C SER A 117 -2.56 -18.74 -30.81
N PHE A 118 -3.52 -18.97 -29.92
CA PHE A 118 -3.44 -18.62 -28.51
C PHE A 118 -3.93 -19.79 -27.64
N GLY A 119 -3.73 -19.71 -26.32
CA GLY A 119 -4.24 -20.72 -25.39
C GLY A 119 -5.71 -20.48 -25.07
N THR A 120 -6.03 -20.15 -23.81
CA THR A 120 -7.40 -19.82 -23.38
C THR A 120 -7.83 -18.40 -23.71
N SER A 121 -6.89 -17.49 -23.93
CA SER A 121 -7.19 -16.10 -24.27
C SER A 121 -6.00 -15.37 -24.92
N GLU A 122 -6.30 -14.30 -25.65
CA GLU A 122 -5.33 -13.33 -26.15
C GLU A 122 -5.90 -11.91 -26.06
N THR A 123 -5.05 -10.95 -25.69
CA THR A 123 -5.45 -9.55 -25.51
C THR A 123 -4.63 -8.65 -26.43
N THR A 124 -5.33 -7.80 -27.19
CA THR A 124 -4.75 -6.65 -27.88
C THR A 124 -5.16 -5.38 -27.15
N SER A 125 -4.22 -4.79 -26.42
CA SER A 125 -4.44 -3.53 -25.71
C SER A 125 -4.03 -2.32 -26.52
N ASN A 126 -4.37 -1.14 -26.01
CA ASN A 126 -3.97 0.15 -26.57
C ASN A 126 -4.56 0.43 -27.95
N ILE A 127 -5.82 0.04 -28.18
CA ILE A 127 -6.56 0.33 -29.40
C ILE A 127 -7.18 1.72 -29.32
N GLY A 128 -6.80 2.59 -30.26
CA GLY A 128 -7.38 3.91 -30.43
C GLY A 128 -6.52 5.05 -29.91
N SER A 129 -7.14 6.07 -29.29
CA SER A 129 -6.43 7.23 -28.76
C SER A 129 -5.82 6.91 -27.40
N CYS A 130 -4.83 6.02 -27.40
CA CYS A 130 -4.15 5.52 -26.19
C CYS A 130 -2.94 6.37 -25.78
N SER A 131 -2.90 7.61 -26.27
CA SER A 131 -2.14 8.66 -25.60
C SER A 131 -3.01 9.15 -24.46
N PRO A 132 -2.51 9.28 -23.21
CA PRO A 132 -3.29 9.92 -22.17
C PRO A 132 -3.78 11.25 -22.71
N VAL A 133 -5.10 11.50 -22.63
CA VAL A 133 -5.65 12.82 -22.90
C VAL A 133 -4.78 13.78 -22.09
N PRO A 134 -4.08 14.75 -22.71
CA PRO A 134 -3.32 15.72 -21.94
C PRO A 134 -4.30 16.35 -20.97
N CYS A 135 -4.02 16.22 -19.68
CA CYS A 135 -4.89 16.79 -18.66
C CYS A 135 -5.15 18.26 -19.00
N SER A 136 -6.40 18.67 -18.88
CA SER A 136 -6.75 20.06 -19.17
C SER A 136 -5.93 21.00 -18.29
N ALA A 137 -5.83 22.27 -18.64
CA ALA A 137 -5.09 23.24 -17.82
C ALA A 137 -5.65 23.37 -16.38
N SER A 138 -6.84 22.85 -16.12
CA SER A 138 -7.50 22.77 -14.82
C SER A 138 -7.37 21.40 -14.14
N GLU A 139 -6.50 20.52 -14.62
CA GLU A 139 -6.26 19.19 -14.07
C GLU A 139 -4.75 18.94 -13.91
N SER A 140 -4.36 18.31 -12.81
CA SER A 140 -3.02 17.76 -12.64
C SER A 140 -2.96 16.36 -13.23
N SER A 141 -1.93 16.11 -14.05
CA SER A 141 -1.60 14.75 -14.48
C SER A 141 -0.85 14.05 -13.35
N VAL A 142 -1.45 12.99 -12.82
CA VAL A 142 -0.89 12.25 -11.68
C VAL A 142 -0.73 10.77 -12.02
N THR A 143 0.16 10.10 -11.30
CA THR A 143 0.33 8.65 -11.31
C THR A 143 0.25 8.15 -9.88
N LEU A 144 -0.71 7.27 -9.61
CA LEU A 144 -0.74 6.49 -8.38
C LEU A 144 0.08 5.23 -8.62
N ASN A 145 1.21 5.09 -7.92
CA ASN A 145 1.90 3.82 -7.84
C ASN A 145 1.40 3.08 -6.60
N MET A 146 1.13 1.80 -6.80
CA MET A 146 0.54 0.89 -5.84
C MET A 146 1.52 -0.25 -5.64
N TYR A 147 1.76 -0.62 -4.40
CA TYR A 147 2.70 -1.66 -4.01
C TYR A 147 2.01 -2.60 -3.04
N ASP A 148 2.40 -3.86 -3.15
CA ASP A 148 1.87 -4.96 -2.38
C ASP A 148 3.03 -5.87 -1.98
N SER A 149 3.28 -6.03 -0.69
CA SER A 149 4.51 -6.70 -0.22
C SER A 149 4.54 -8.20 -0.50
N PHE A 150 3.38 -8.86 -0.60
CA PHE A 150 3.26 -10.31 -0.80
C PHE A 150 2.95 -10.69 -2.25
N GLY A 151 2.55 -9.73 -3.07
CA GLY A 151 2.42 -9.88 -4.51
C GLY A 151 1.13 -10.55 -4.97
N ASP A 152 0.15 -10.72 -4.09
CA ASP A 152 -1.19 -11.20 -4.41
C ASP A 152 -2.19 -10.06 -4.62
N GLY A 153 -1.75 -8.80 -4.44
CA GLY A 153 -2.56 -7.61 -4.62
C GLY A 153 -3.32 -7.23 -3.36
N TRP A 154 -4.00 -6.09 -3.37
CA TRP A 154 -4.49 -5.39 -2.17
C TRP A 154 -5.67 -6.05 -1.43
N ASN A 155 -6.06 -7.28 -1.76
CA ASN A 155 -7.13 -8.06 -1.11
C ASN A 155 -8.40 -7.27 -0.72
N GLY A 156 -8.86 -6.41 -1.62
CA GLY A 156 -10.07 -5.60 -1.44
C GLY A 156 -9.85 -4.22 -0.84
N ASN A 157 -8.61 -3.84 -0.49
CA ASN A 157 -8.31 -2.45 -0.16
C ASN A 157 -8.39 -1.60 -1.44
N THR A 158 -8.96 -0.42 -1.28
CA THR A 158 -9.14 0.53 -2.37
C THR A 158 -8.60 1.87 -1.96
N TRP A 159 -7.75 2.46 -2.80
CA TRP A 159 -7.39 3.86 -2.72
C TRP A 159 -8.48 4.68 -3.39
N THR A 160 -9.02 5.66 -2.69
CA THR A 160 -10.07 6.54 -3.18
C THR A 160 -9.64 8.00 -3.07
N ALA A 161 -10.04 8.80 -4.05
CA ALA A 161 -9.93 10.25 -4.01
C ALA A 161 -11.28 10.86 -4.36
N THR A 162 -11.98 11.40 -3.38
CA THR A 162 -13.30 12.00 -3.58
C THR A 162 -13.21 13.52 -3.46
N SER A 163 -13.56 14.23 -4.52
CA SER A 163 -13.61 15.69 -4.50
C SER A 163 -14.65 16.17 -3.48
N ILE A 164 -14.26 17.17 -2.70
CA ILE A 164 -15.09 17.79 -1.68
C ILE A 164 -16.09 18.75 -2.32
N ASN A 165 -15.65 19.50 -3.32
CA ASN A 165 -16.48 20.50 -3.98
C ASN A 165 -17.40 19.88 -5.04
N ASN A 166 -17.07 18.68 -5.52
CA ASN A 166 -17.87 17.91 -6.45
C ASN A 166 -17.71 16.40 -6.21
N PRO A 167 -18.43 15.81 -5.23
CA PRO A 167 -18.28 14.39 -4.86
C PRO A 167 -18.56 13.37 -5.97
N THR A 168 -19.18 13.77 -7.08
CA THR A 168 -19.30 12.89 -8.27
C THR A 168 -17.96 12.66 -8.95
N ASN A 169 -16.98 13.56 -8.76
CA ASN A 169 -15.60 13.37 -9.16
C ASN A 169 -14.90 12.55 -8.05
N SER A 170 -15.09 11.23 -8.12
CA SER A 170 -14.42 10.28 -7.25
C SER A 170 -13.63 9.27 -8.07
N PHE A 171 -12.39 9.05 -7.67
CA PHE A 171 -11.51 8.07 -8.26
C PHE A 171 -11.34 6.92 -7.28
N SER A 172 -11.24 5.70 -7.79
CA SER A 172 -11.06 4.50 -6.97
C SER A 172 -10.14 3.55 -7.71
N PHE A 173 -9.07 3.14 -7.06
CA PHE A 173 -8.08 2.23 -7.61
C PHE A 173 -7.75 1.13 -6.60
N THR A 174 -7.36 -0.03 -7.12
CA THR A 174 -6.88 -1.15 -6.34
C THR A 174 -5.85 -1.91 -7.17
N LEU A 175 -4.99 -2.67 -6.51
CA LEU A 175 -4.08 -3.61 -7.15
C LEU A 175 -4.70 -5.00 -7.07
N ASN A 176 -5.27 -5.49 -8.17
CA ASN A 176 -6.00 -6.77 -8.16
C ASN A 176 -5.09 -7.99 -7.92
N THR A 177 -3.86 -7.93 -8.41
CA THR A 177 -2.83 -8.99 -8.31
C THR A 177 -1.43 -8.37 -8.50
N GLY A 178 -0.38 -9.04 -8.02
CA GLY A 178 1.00 -8.64 -8.25
C GLY A 178 1.55 -7.72 -7.17
N SER A 179 2.88 -7.60 -7.10
CA SER A 179 3.58 -6.83 -6.04
C SER A 179 3.66 -5.33 -6.30
N SER A 180 3.33 -4.90 -7.51
CA SER A 180 3.25 -3.50 -7.86
C SER A 180 2.34 -3.28 -9.08
N GLY A 181 1.78 -2.08 -9.15
CA GLY A 181 1.04 -1.58 -10.29
C GLY A 181 1.04 -0.06 -10.28
N SER A 182 0.63 0.55 -11.38
CA SER A 182 0.44 1.99 -11.42
C SER A 182 -0.75 2.36 -12.29
N SER A 183 -1.36 3.49 -11.96
CA SER A 183 -2.48 4.07 -12.71
C SER A 183 -2.22 5.55 -12.89
N SER A 184 -2.17 6.01 -14.14
CA SER A 184 -2.06 7.43 -14.47
C SER A 184 -3.42 7.99 -14.85
N PHE A 185 -3.80 9.11 -14.26
CA PHE A 185 -5.10 9.76 -14.48
C PHE A 185 -4.98 11.28 -14.35
N CYS A 186 -6.01 11.98 -14.85
CA CYS A 186 -6.15 13.42 -14.69
C CYS A 186 -7.00 13.69 -13.45
N LEU A 187 -6.40 14.37 -12.47
CA LEU A 187 -7.06 14.75 -11.24
C LEU A 187 -7.41 16.24 -11.32
N PRO A 188 -8.69 16.62 -11.46
CA PRO A 188 -9.10 18.03 -11.50
C PRO A 188 -8.55 18.83 -10.33
N ASN A 189 -8.16 20.07 -10.58
CA ASN A 189 -7.69 21.00 -9.56
C ASN A 189 -8.84 21.26 -8.58
N ASP A 190 -8.79 20.58 -7.45
CA ASP A 190 -9.82 20.58 -6.43
C ASP A 190 -9.24 20.06 -5.12
N CYS A 191 -10.05 20.00 -4.08
CA CYS A 191 -9.70 19.40 -2.81
C CYS A 191 -10.34 18.04 -2.65
N TYR A 192 -9.54 17.07 -2.25
CA TYR A 192 -9.95 15.67 -2.18
C TYR A 192 -9.83 15.13 -0.76
N ASN A 193 -10.78 14.30 -0.38
CA ASN A 193 -10.56 13.33 0.69
C ASN A 193 -9.91 12.11 0.05
N ILE A 194 -8.73 11.75 0.52
CA ILE A 194 -7.96 10.60 0.06
C ILE A 194 -8.05 9.52 1.14
N GLU A 195 -8.57 8.36 0.80
CA GLU A 195 -8.64 7.22 1.72
C GLU A 195 -7.99 5.99 1.09
N CYS A 196 -7.44 5.11 1.91
CA CYS A 196 -7.05 3.77 1.46
C CYS A 196 -7.44 2.77 2.54
N ASN A 197 -8.50 1.99 2.30
CA ASN A 197 -9.08 1.08 3.29
C ASN A 197 -10.00 0.04 2.59
N GLY A 198 -10.71 -0.78 3.36
CA GLY A 198 -11.84 -1.61 2.90
C GLY A 198 -11.54 -3.10 2.77
N GLY A 199 -10.27 -3.51 2.74
CA GLY A 199 -9.83 -4.89 2.56
C GLY A 199 -9.10 -5.49 3.76
N SER A 200 -8.67 -6.74 3.59
CA SER A 200 -7.79 -7.45 4.55
C SER A 200 -6.31 -7.14 4.27
N TRP A 201 -5.40 -7.53 5.16
CA TRP A 201 -3.95 -7.43 4.93
C TRP A 201 -3.46 -6.00 4.62
N GLN A 202 -4.05 -5.02 5.31
CA GLN A 202 -3.81 -3.59 5.06
C GLN A 202 -2.33 -3.19 5.22
N SER A 203 -1.57 -3.93 6.04
CA SER A 203 -0.13 -3.76 6.24
C SER A 203 0.71 -4.01 4.99
N GLU A 204 0.18 -4.70 3.99
CA GLU A 204 0.89 -5.04 2.75
C GLU A 204 0.73 -3.96 1.68
N VAL A 205 -0.28 -3.10 1.87
CA VAL A 205 -0.67 -2.03 0.96
C VAL A 205 0.19 -0.80 1.22
N SER A 206 0.94 -0.37 0.20
CA SER A 206 1.53 0.96 0.18
C SER A 206 1.38 1.63 -1.17
N TRP A 207 1.37 2.96 -1.19
CA TRP A 207 1.16 3.72 -2.41
C TRP A 207 1.80 5.10 -2.33
N ASN A 208 2.10 5.67 -3.50
CA ASN A 208 2.41 7.07 -3.62
C ASN A 208 1.73 7.68 -4.85
N LEU A 209 1.23 8.90 -4.69
CA LEU A 209 0.66 9.72 -5.74
C LEU A 209 1.74 10.70 -6.21
N VAL A 210 2.09 10.65 -7.49
CA VAL A 210 3.17 11.43 -8.09
C VAL A 210 2.58 12.37 -9.14
N GLU A 211 2.98 13.64 -9.14
CA GLU A 211 2.65 14.58 -10.21
C GLU A 211 3.58 14.35 -11.41
N ASN A 212 3.00 14.04 -12.57
CA ASN A 212 3.77 13.66 -13.75
C ASN A 212 4.58 14.81 -14.37
N SER A 213 4.15 16.07 -14.17
CA SER A 213 4.82 17.23 -14.74
C SER A 213 6.12 17.59 -14.00
N THR A 214 6.17 17.35 -12.69
CA THR A 214 7.29 17.69 -11.81
C THR A 214 8.08 16.46 -11.37
N GLY A 215 7.47 15.27 -11.37
CA GLY A 215 8.02 14.06 -10.77
C GLY A 215 7.92 14.05 -9.24
N ASN A 216 7.27 15.05 -8.64
CA ASN A 216 7.18 15.17 -7.19
C ASN A 216 6.14 14.19 -6.65
N THR A 217 6.47 13.55 -5.52
CA THR A 217 5.46 12.81 -4.74
C THR A 217 4.57 13.84 -4.04
N LEU A 218 3.29 13.81 -4.40
CA LEU A 218 2.23 14.64 -3.86
C LEU A 218 1.75 14.13 -2.51
N LEU A 219 1.61 12.80 -2.38
CA LEU A 219 1.14 12.13 -1.18
C LEU A 219 1.61 10.68 -1.19
N SER A 220 1.80 10.07 -0.02
CA SER A 220 2.09 8.64 0.12
C SER A 220 1.45 8.10 1.39
N GLY A 221 1.16 6.80 1.41
CA GLY A 221 0.54 6.15 2.56
C GLY A 221 0.41 4.64 2.36
N GLY A 222 -0.22 3.99 3.34
CA GLY A 222 -0.61 2.57 3.29
C GLY A 222 -2.11 2.38 3.42
N ALA A 223 -2.54 1.25 3.97
CA ALA A 223 -3.89 1.06 4.49
C ALA A 223 -3.81 0.65 5.99
N PRO A 224 -4.72 1.14 6.86
CA PRO A 224 -5.71 2.17 6.57
C PRO A 224 -5.02 3.54 6.42
N PHE A 225 -5.54 4.37 5.54
CA PHE A 225 -5.12 5.76 5.37
C PHE A 225 -6.32 6.66 5.19
N ASN A 226 -6.25 7.85 5.77
CA ASN A 226 -7.25 8.89 5.60
C ASN A 226 -6.57 10.26 5.65
N GLN A 227 -6.59 10.98 4.53
CA GLN A 227 -6.18 12.38 4.43
C GLN A 227 -7.38 13.19 3.97
N LEU A 228 -7.83 14.10 4.81
CA LEU A 228 -8.86 15.05 4.44
C LEU A 228 -8.22 16.24 3.71
N GLN A 229 -8.93 16.76 2.72
CA GLN A 229 -8.62 18.05 2.08
C GLN A 229 -7.23 18.18 1.51
N PHE A 230 -6.81 17.15 0.79
CA PHE A 230 -5.62 17.21 -0.03
C PHE A 230 -5.85 18.16 -1.23
N PRO A 231 -5.15 19.31 -1.32
CA PRO A 231 -5.28 20.22 -2.44
C PRO A 231 -4.52 19.67 -3.66
N VAL A 232 -5.16 19.70 -4.83
CA VAL A 232 -4.55 19.30 -6.10
C VAL A 232 -4.43 20.50 -7.05
N GLY A 233 -3.29 20.62 -7.71
CA GLY A 233 -3.00 21.67 -8.68
C GLY A 233 -2.95 23.06 -8.06
N THR A 234 -3.61 24.05 -8.68
CA THR A 234 -3.66 25.44 -8.18
C THR A 234 -4.80 25.69 -7.19
N SER A 235 -5.53 24.65 -6.80
CA SER A 235 -6.62 24.80 -5.84
C SER A 235 -6.06 25.08 -4.45
N THR A 236 -6.69 26.02 -3.75
CA THR A 236 -6.59 26.12 -2.31
C THR A 236 -7.89 25.57 -1.75
N CYS A 237 -7.81 24.70 -0.75
CA CYS A 237 -9.01 24.24 -0.06
C CYS A 237 -9.69 25.43 0.59
N SER A 238 -10.73 25.90 -0.11
CA SER A 238 -11.43 27.16 0.15
C SER A 238 -12.38 27.06 1.35
N ASN A 239 -12.56 25.84 1.84
CA ASN A 239 -12.76 25.57 3.25
C ASN A 239 -11.40 25.08 3.74
N ASN A 240 -10.68 25.93 4.46
CA ASN A 240 -9.94 25.41 5.58
C ASN A 240 -11.03 25.08 6.62
N PRO A 241 -11.49 23.83 6.83
CA PRO A 241 -11.84 23.48 8.18
C PRO A 241 -10.49 23.44 8.90
N SER A 242 -10.09 24.59 9.42
CA SER A 242 -9.24 24.61 10.61
C SER A 242 -10.03 24.11 11.81
N THR A 243 -10.78 23.03 11.62
CA THR A 243 -11.49 22.29 12.64
C THR A 243 -11.59 20.90 12.07
N CYS A 244 -10.79 20.00 12.62
CA CYS A 244 -11.24 18.63 12.75
C CYS A 244 -12.69 18.58 13.27
N LEU A 245 -13.35 17.42 13.22
CA LEU A 245 -14.72 17.33 13.75
C LEU A 245 -14.76 17.91 15.17
N SER A 246 -15.93 18.32 15.65
CA SER A 246 -16.05 18.97 16.97
C SER A 246 -15.58 18.11 18.17
N ASN A 247 -15.20 16.86 17.92
CA ASN A 247 -14.67 15.85 18.84
C ASN A 247 -13.26 15.38 18.43
N GLU A 248 -12.55 16.19 17.65
CA GLU A 248 -11.22 15.92 17.11
C GLU A 248 -10.39 17.19 17.13
N GLU A 249 -9.07 17.02 17.16
CA GLU A 249 -8.09 18.08 17.16
C GLU A 249 -7.02 17.82 16.08
N GLU A 250 -6.44 18.90 15.56
CA GLU A 250 -5.45 18.80 14.48
C GLU A 250 -4.06 18.49 15.04
N VAL A 251 -3.40 17.51 14.43
CA VAL A 251 -1.96 17.22 14.61
C VAL A 251 -1.24 17.38 13.28
N VAL A 252 -0.21 18.23 13.24
CA VAL A 252 0.64 18.38 12.06
C VAL A 252 2.04 17.87 12.36
N ILE A 253 2.50 16.90 11.59
CA ILE A 253 3.86 16.35 11.65
C ILE A 253 4.59 16.82 10.40
N THR A 254 5.74 17.47 10.58
CA THR A 254 6.62 17.89 9.48
C THR A 254 7.99 17.28 9.70
N ILE A 255 8.51 16.54 8.72
CA ILE A 255 9.85 15.94 8.76
C ILE A 255 10.61 16.41 7.53
N THR A 256 11.73 17.07 7.74
CA THR A 256 12.77 17.28 6.74
C THR A 256 13.78 16.15 6.91
N THR A 257 13.90 15.30 5.91
CA THR A 257 14.86 14.19 5.91
C THR A 257 16.29 14.71 5.81
N ASP A 258 17.24 13.86 6.17
CA ASP A 258 18.67 14.12 6.05
C ASP A 258 19.20 13.50 4.72
N ASN A 259 20.47 13.10 4.63
CA ASN A 259 20.95 12.44 3.41
C ASN A 259 20.47 10.99 3.25
N TYR A 260 19.93 10.36 4.30
CA TYR A 260 19.55 8.95 4.36
C TYR A 260 18.07 8.77 4.75
N PRO A 261 17.14 9.27 3.93
CA PRO A 261 15.72 9.37 4.27
C PRO A 261 15.07 8.00 4.59
N THR A 262 15.56 6.92 3.97
CA THR A 262 14.98 5.58 4.08
C THR A 262 15.15 4.95 5.46
N GLU A 263 15.92 5.58 6.33
CA GLU A 263 16.21 5.10 7.67
C GLU A 263 15.23 5.69 8.69
N THR A 264 14.52 6.77 8.31
CA THR A 264 13.56 7.48 9.15
C THR A 264 12.16 6.87 9.08
N SER A 265 11.55 6.68 10.23
CA SER A 265 10.15 6.28 10.41
C SER A 265 9.49 7.08 11.55
N TRP A 266 8.16 7.10 11.62
CA TRP A 266 7.47 7.67 12.77
C TRP A 266 6.11 7.02 13.01
N GLN A 267 5.61 7.14 14.24
CA GLN A 267 4.27 6.75 14.63
C GLN A 267 3.65 7.78 15.59
N LEU A 268 2.34 7.96 15.50
CA LEU A 268 1.49 8.71 16.41
C LEU A 268 0.37 7.77 16.86
N VAL A 269 0.49 7.24 18.08
CA VAL A 269 -0.44 6.25 18.64
C VAL A 269 -1.19 6.84 19.83
N ASP A 270 -2.47 6.51 19.96
CA ASP A 270 -3.28 6.83 21.12
C ASP A 270 -3.00 5.88 22.29
N GLN A 271 -3.66 6.10 23.42
CA GLN A 271 -3.55 5.25 24.61
C GLN A 271 -4.12 3.83 24.43
N ASN A 272 -4.77 3.52 23.32
CA ASN A 272 -5.22 2.16 22.98
C ASN A 272 -4.27 1.51 21.96
N GLY A 273 -3.23 2.24 21.52
CA GLY A 273 -2.29 1.84 20.48
C GLY A 273 -2.84 1.93 19.07
N GLY A 274 -4.03 2.52 18.88
CA GLY A 274 -4.54 2.89 17.56
C GLY A 274 -3.88 4.19 17.09
N GLY A 275 -3.55 4.32 15.81
CA GLY A 275 -2.83 5.50 15.37
C GLY A 275 -2.43 5.54 13.91
N PHE A 276 -1.47 6.41 13.64
CA PHE A 276 -0.90 6.68 12.33
C PHE A 276 0.60 6.39 12.35
N TYR A 277 1.16 5.92 11.25
CA TYR A 277 2.59 5.67 11.16
C TYR A 277 3.09 5.70 9.71
N ILE A 278 4.41 5.78 9.56
CA ILE A 278 5.13 5.43 8.34
C ILE A 278 6.28 4.48 8.71
N ASN A 279 6.70 3.65 7.77
CA ASN A 279 7.78 2.70 7.94
C ASN A 279 9.12 3.27 7.45
N ALA A 280 10.21 2.66 7.91
CA ALA A 280 11.52 2.88 7.30
C ALA A 280 11.47 2.45 5.83
N GLY A 281 11.99 3.30 4.95
CA GLY A 281 11.92 3.12 3.50
C GLY A 281 10.80 3.90 2.82
N ASP A 282 9.79 4.38 3.57
CA ASP A 282 8.69 5.17 2.99
C ASP A 282 9.17 6.57 2.58
N LEU A 283 10.12 7.14 3.33
CA LEU A 283 10.79 8.39 2.96
C LEU A 283 11.99 8.06 2.06
N THR A 284 11.96 8.50 0.80
CA THR A 284 12.96 8.09 -0.21
C THR A 284 13.78 9.24 -0.77
N ILE A 285 13.40 10.49 -0.50
CA ILE A 285 14.05 11.67 -1.07
C ILE A 285 14.92 12.34 0.00
N PRO A 286 16.25 12.44 -0.21
CA PRO A 286 17.15 13.13 0.71
C PRO A 286 16.88 14.63 0.79
N ASN A 287 17.05 15.22 1.97
CA ASN A 287 16.88 16.65 2.24
C ASN A 287 15.51 17.20 1.78
N ASN A 288 14.46 16.39 1.86
CA ASN A 288 13.11 16.75 1.45
C ASN A 288 12.19 16.89 2.67
N THR A 289 11.26 17.84 2.59
CA THR A 289 10.26 18.04 3.63
C THR A 289 8.97 17.33 3.29
N TYR A 290 8.53 16.48 4.20
CA TYR A 290 7.24 15.79 4.20
C TYR A 290 6.36 16.38 5.31
N THR A 291 5.07 16.53 5.04
CA THR A 291 4.10 17.05 6.00
C THR A 291 2.86 16.18 6.01
N TRP A 292 2.41 15.80 7.20
CA TRP A 292 1.16 15.11 7.45
C TRP A 292 0.26 15.98 8.32
N THR A 293 -1.00 16.10 7.95
CA THR A 293 -2.03 16.82 8.72
C THR A 293 -3.12 15.83 9.07
N LEU A 294 -3.21 15.51 10.36
CA LEU A 294 -4.06 14.45 10.92
C LEU A 294 -5.14 15.08 11.80
N CYS A 295 -6.35 14.52 11.75
CA CYS A 295 -7.39 14.80 12.72
C CYS A 295 -7.49 13.61 13.68
N VAL A 296 -7.29 13.88 14.97
CA VAL A 296 -7.23 12.84 16.00
C VAL A 296 -8.31 13.14 17.05
N PRO A 297 -9.06 12.14 17.58
CA PRO A 297 -10.01 12.36 18.67
C PRO A 297 -9.44 13.23 19.81
N ASP A 298 -10.13 14.31 20.16
CA ASP A 298 -9.71 15.32 21.16
C ASP A 298 -9.82 14.84 22.62
N THR A 299 -10.39 13.64 22.79
CA THR A 299 -10.56 12.95 24.07
C THR A 299 -9.42 11.98 24.40
N ASN A 300 -8.55 11.70 23.43
CA ASN A 300 -7.46 10.73 23.57
C ASN A 300 -6.13 11.41 23.95
N CYS A 301 -5.24 10.60 24.49
CA CYS A 301 -3.86 10.96 24.78
C CYS A 301 -2.95 10.21 23.81
N TYR A 302 -2.06 10.94 23.13
CA TYR A 302 -1.20 10.39 22.10
C TYR A 302 0.27 10.41 22.50
N GLN A 303 1.01 9.51 21.87
CA GLN A 303 2.46 9.42 21.88
C GLN A 303 2.95 9.52 20.44
N PHE A 304 3.83 10.49 20.17
CA PHE A 304 4.58 10.57 18.91
C PHE A 304 5.96 9.95 19.11
N THR A 305 6.38 9.12 18.18
CA THR A 305 7.72 8.52 18.17
C THR A 305 8.31 8.66 16.78
N ILE A 306 9.52 9.19 16.69
CA ILE A 306 10.33 9.20 15.48
C ILE A 306 11.51 8.25 15.69
N SER A 307 11.91 7.52 14.65
CA SER A 307 12.98 6.52 14.74
C SER A 307 13.88 6.55 13.52
N ASP A 308 15.14 6.20 13.76
CA ASP A 308 16.20 6.13 12.78
C ASP A 308 16.93 4.80 12.92
N VAL A 309 16.95 4.01 11.84
CA VAL A 309 17.46 2.62 11.87
C VAL A 309 18.98 2.56 12.11
N PHE A 310 19.73 3.58 11.70
CA PHE A 310 21.20 3.59 11.85
C PHE A 310 21.66 4.25 13.14
N GLY A 311 20.74 4.92 13.84
CA GLY A 311 20.92 5.38 15.21
C GLY A 311 21.74 6.65 15.32
N ASP A 312 21.97 7.34 14.22
CA ASP A 312 22.59 8.66 14.13
C ASP A 312 21.56 9.79 14.07
N GLY A 313 20.28 9.44 13.96
CA GLY A 313 19.17 10.37 13.84
C GLY A 313 19.22 11.15 12.52
N ILE A 314 18.25 12.04 12.33
CA ILE A 314 18.16 12.83 11.10
C ILE A 314 19.05 14.09 11.12
N CYS A 315 19.88 14.28 12.16
CA CYS A 315 20.80 15.40 12.29
C CYS A 315 21.97 15.01 13.21
N CYS A 316 23.20 15.48 13.01
CA CYS A 316 23.64 16.54 12.08
C CYS A 316 24.91 16.17 11.31
N ASN A 317 25.45 14.98 11.57
CA ASN A 317 26.71 14.53 10.97
C ASN A 317 26.51 14.03 9.54
N TRP A 318 25.31 13.54 9.22
CA TRP A 318 24.98 12.90 7.96
C TRP A 318 23.89 13.63 7.17
N GLY A 319 23.54 14.84 7.58
CA GLY A 319 22.59 15.72 6.92
C GLY A 319 22.02 16.71 7.91
N ASN A 320 21.25 17.69 7.44
CA ASN A 320 20.58 18.67 8.31
C ASN A 320 19.06 18.44 8.25
N GLY A 321 18.63 17.22 8.57
CA GLY A 321 17.23 16.91 8.76
C GLY A 321 16.68 17.47 10.07
N SER A 322 15.37 17.52 10.18
CA SER A 322 14.67 17.95 11.39
C SER A 322 13.21 17.50 11.36
N TYR A 323 12.58 17.42 12.53
CA TYR A 323 11.14 17.23 12.62
C TYR A 323 10.49 18.33 13.47
N ASN A 324 9.20 18.56 13.25
CA ASN A 324 8.34 19.45 14.01
C ASN A 324 6.95 18.81 14.12
N VAL A 325 6.40 18.78 15.33
CA VAL A 325 5.04 18.29 15.59
C VAL A 325 4.24 19.38 16.27
N THR A 326 3.03 19.64 15.77
CA THR A 326 2.06 20.54 16.38
C THR A 326 0.79 19.78 16.78
N TYR A 327 0.14 20.23 17.85
CA TYR A 327 -1.20 19.81 18.28
C TYR A 327 -2.01 21.08 18.54
N ALA A 328 -3.22 21.18 17.97
CA ALA A 328 -4.03 22.39 18.03
C ALA A 328 -3.25 23.65 17.58
N SER A 329 -2.50 23.53 16.48
CA SER A 329 -1.57 24.56 15.96
C SER A 329 -0.44 24.99 16.90
N THR A 330 -0.28 24.35 18.07
CA THR A 330 0.80 24.63 19.02
C THR A 330 1.93 23.62 18.81
N THR A 331 3.16 24.07 18.59
CA THR A 331 4.32 23.17 18.55
C THR A 331 4.51 22.47 19.90
N ILE A 332 4.42 21.15 19.88
CA ILE A 332 4.60 20.28 21.05
C ILE A 332 5.99 19.64 21.07
N ALA A 333 6.61 19.48 19.91
CA ALA A 333 7.94 18.88 19.77
C ALA A 333 8.62 19.38 18.51
N ASN A 334 9.94 19.52 18.57
CA ASN A 334 10.79 19.68 17.40
C ASN A 334 12.18 19.17 17.74
N GLY A 335 12.90 18.68 16.74
CA GLY A 335 14.19 18.05 16.96
C GLY A 335 14.79 17.51 15.69
N GLY A 336 15.72 16.56 15.85
CA GLY A 336 16.39 15.88 14.75
C GLY A 336 17.71 15.23 15.17
N ASN A 337 18.35 15.75 16.23
CA ASN A 337 19.53 15.14 16.83
C ASN A 337 19.11 14.14 17.92
N PHE A 338 18.68 12.96 17.49
CA PHE A 338 18.39 11.82 18.34
C PHE A 338 19.25 10.63 17.92
N GLY A 339 19.30 9.57 18.73
CA GLY A 339 20.00 8.34 18.36
C GLY A 339 19.14 7.46 17.47
N SER A 340 18.77 6.28 17.96
CA SER A 340 17.82 5.38 17.30
C SER A 340 16.37 5.87 17.34
N SER A 341 16.00 6.67 18.35
CA SER A 341 14.64 7.19 18.47
C SER A 341 14.51 8.43 19.36
N GLU A 342 13.40 9.12 19.19
CA GLU A 342 12.89 10.12 20.11
C GLU A 342 11.38 9.96 20.29
N THR A 343 10.91 10.03 21.54
CA THR A 343 9.50 9.84 21.87
C THR A 343 8.97 11.02 22.66
N ILE A 344 7.83 11.53 22.24
CA ILE A 344 7.08 12.61 22.88
C ILE A 344 5.76 12.06 23.38
N PHE A 345 5.61 12.12 24.70
CA PHE A 345 4.43 11.69 25.41
C PHE A 345 3.49 12.86 25.70
N ASN A 346 2.28 12.51 26.15
CA ASN A 346 1.30 13.44 26.69
C ASN A 346 0.78 14.47 25.68
N ILE A 347 0.54 14.04 24.44
CA ILE A 347 -0.02 14.86 23.38
C ILE A 347 -1.54 14.81 23.47
N GLY A 348 -2.21 15.97 23.55
CA GLY A 348 -3.67 16.04 23.67
C GLY A 348 -4.19 15.97 25.10
N ASN A 349 -5.34 15.33 25.31
CA ASN A 349 -6.00 15.30 26.61
C ASN A 349 -5.50 14.14 27.47
N CYS A 350 -4.41 14.39 28.20
CA CYS A 350 -3.74 13.38 29.02
C CYS A 350 -4.04 13.51 30.52
N ILE A 351 -5.19 14.09 30.87
CA ILE A 351 -5.61 14.30 32.26
C ILE A 351 -6.13 12.97 32.82
N SER A 352 -5.23 12.16 33.38
CA SER A 352 -5.48 10.77 33.86
C SER A 352 -5.72 9.80 32.69
N PRO A 353 -5.31 8.51 32.77
CA PRO A 353 -5.66 7.54 31.72
C PRO A 353 -7.18 7.61 31.49
N PRO A 354 -7.67 7.86 30.26
CA PRO A 354 -9.09 7.93 30.01
C PRO A 354 -9.73 6.61 30.44
N SER A 355 -10.62 6.74 31.43
CA SER A 355 -11.77 5.91 31.76
C SER A 355 -11.89 4.60 30.98
N ASN A 356 -11.79 3.47 31.70
CA ASN A 356 -12.24 2.11 31.35
C ASN A 356 -12.15 1.76 29.87
N CYS A 357 -11.33 0.76 29.53
CA CYS A 357 -11.33 0.19 28.19
C CYS A 357 -12.76 -0.03 27.66
N PRO A 358 -13.00 0.21 26.36
CA PRO A 358 -14.28 -0.03 25.71
C PRO A 358 -14.87 -1.41 26.05
N ASN A 359 -16.18 -1.56 25.87
CA ASN A 359 -16.82 -2.87 26.08
C ASN A 359 -16.15 -3.93 25.17
N ASN A 360 -15.76 -5.07 25.76
CA ASN A 360 -14.98 -6.17 25.14
C ASN A 360 -13.46 -5.91 25.02
N GLU A 361 -12.94 -4.88 25.70
CA GLU A 361 -11.52 -4.65 25.85
C GLU A 361 -11.13 -4.60 27.32
N ILE A 362 -9.85 -4.83 27.58
CA ILE A 362 -9.29 -4.92 28.93
C ILE A 362 -7.96 -4.19 28.98
N GLU A 363 -7.69 -3.59 30.14
CA GLU A 363 -6.51 -2.77 30.34
C GLU A 363 -5.27 -3.64 30.55
N VAL A 364 -4.21 -3.35 29.80
CA VAL A 364 -2.85 -3.83 30.03
C VAL A 364 -1.97 -2.63 30.36
N VAL A 365 -1.33 -2.64 31.52
CA VAL A 365 -0.38 -1.60 31.93
C VAL A 365 1.02 -2.18 31.94
N ILE A 366 1.91 -1.61 31.13
CA ILE A 366 3.33 -1.95 31.07
C ILE A 366 4.09 -0.81 31.72
N THR A 367 4.82 -1.10 32.79
CA THR A 367 5.69 -0.15 33.47
C THR A 367 7.13 -0.63 33.32
N ILE A 368 8.01 0.25 32.87
CA ILE A 368 9.45 -0.04 32.73
C ILE A 368 10.21 1.03 33.49
N ASP A 369 10.94 0.62 34.50
CA ASP A 369 12.05 1.37 35.07
C ASP A 369 13.26 1.09 34.19
N THR A 370 13.71 2.08 33.43
CA THR A 370 14.91 1.95 32.57
C THR A 370 16.19 1.97 33.40
N ASP A 371 17.27 1.47 32.81
CA ASP A 371 18.61 1.49 33.39
C ASP A 371 19.44 2.67 32.85
N ASP A 372 20.77 2.58 32.91
CA ASP A 372 21.66 3.62 32.39
C ASP A 372 21.64 3.68 30.83
N TYR A 373 21.15 2.64 30.14
CA TYR A 373 21.23 2.47 28.68
C TYR A 373 19.85 2.15 28.04
N PRO A 374 18.86 3.05 28.17
CA PRO A 374 17.50 2.81 27.67
C PRO A 374 17.42 2.57 26.14
N THR A 375 18.40 3.03 25.36
CA THR A 375 18.45 2.86 23.90
C THR A 375 18.58 1.42 23.43
N GLU A 376 18.86 0.52 24.36
CA GLU A 376 19.03 -0.90 24.12
C GLU A 376 17.74 -1.65 24.46
N THR A 377 16.85 -1.00 25.22
CA THR A 377 15.61 -1.55 25.74
C THR A 377 14.43 -1.36 24.79
N SER A 378 13.74 -2.45 24.45
CA SER A 378 12.48 -2.44 23.73
C SER A 378 11.54 -3.56 24.19
N TRP A 379 10.28 -3.53 23.78
CA TRP A 379 9.27 -4.51 24.13
C TRP A 379 8.17 -4.59 23.06
N TYR A 380 7.53 -5.75 22.98
CA TYR A 380 6.28 -5.93 22.24
C TYR A 380 5.27 -6.77 23.02
N LEU A 381 3.99 -6.52 22.74
CA LEU A 381 2.83 -7.27 23.20
C LEU A 381 2.10 -7.77 21.96
N ILE A 382 2.12 -9.07 21.70
CA ILE A 382 1.46 -9.68 20.54
C ILE A 382 0.32 -10.59 20.98
N ASP A 383 -0.74 -10.65 20.19
CA ASP A 383 -1.85 -11.58 20.36
C ASP A 383 -1.58 -12.93 19.69
N GLN A 384 -2.51 -13.87 19.85
CA GLN A 384 -2.41 -15.22 19.29
C GLN A 384 -2.48 -15.28 17.75
N PHE A 385 -2.82 -14.17 17.10
CA PHE A 385 -2.92 -14.03 15.66
C PHE A 385 -1.71 -13.31 15.05
N GLY A 386 -0.76 -12.86 15.89
CA GLY A 386 0.44 -12.14 15.47
C GLY A 386 0.26 -10.63 15.34
N GLY A 387 -0.91 -10.08 15.64
CA GLY A 387 -1.13 -8.65 15.76
C GLY A 387 -0.67 -8.13 17.12
N GLY A 388 -0.17 -6.90 17.22
CA GLY A 388 0.34 -6.43 18.50
C GLY A 388 0.79 -4.98 18.55
N TRP A 389 1.32 -4.64 19.71
CA TRP A 389 1.89 -3.34 20.06
C TRP A 389 3.38 -3.52 20.30
N THR A 390 4.19 -2.56 19.90
CA THR A 390 5.62 -2.53 20.21
C THR A 390 6.02 -1.12 20.55
N ASN A 391 7.02 -0.95 21.40
CA ASN A 391 7.78 0.29 21.40
C ASN A 391 8.94 0.18 20.41
N THR A 392 9.50 1.33 20.08
CA THR A 392 10.85 1.42 19.53
C THR A 392 11.85 1.46 20.70
N PRO A 393 13.15 1.24 20.48
CA PRO A 393 14.15 1.38 21.53
C PRO A 393 13.98 2.71 22.28
N ILE A 394 14.11 2.71 23.60
CA ILE A 394 13.76 3.86 24.44
C ILE A 394 14.85 4.94 24.32
N SER A 395 14.47 6.20 24.13
CA SER A 395 15.44 7.29 23.94
C SER A 395 16.40 7.47 25.13
N THR A 396 17.64 7.91 24.86
CA THR A 396 18.68 8.18 25.87
C THR A 396 18.24 9.16 26.96
N SER A 397 17.29 10.05 26.66
CA SER A 397 16.72 11.03 27.60
C SER A 397 15.96 10.40 28.77
N PHE A 398 15.60 9.12 28.66
CA PHE A 398 14.86 8.38 29.69
C PHE A 398 15.75 7.41 30.47
N SER A 399 17.03 7.70 30.69
CA SER A 399 17.84 6.87 31.60
C SER A 399 17.32 6.94 33.03
N ASN A 400 17.33 5.82 33.76
CA ASN A 400 16.84 5.70 35.14
C ASN A 400 15.46 6.34 35.37
N THR A 401 14.53 6.14 34.43
CA THR A 401 13.21 6.76 34.42
C THR A 401 12.13 5.68 34.36
N THR A 402 11.03 5.90 35.09
CA THR A 402 9.84 5.06 34.99
C THR A 402 8.98 5.51 33.81
N LEU A 403 8.84 4.65 32.83
CA LEU A 403 7.90 4.80 31.72
C LEU A 403 6.69 3.91 31.95
N THR A 404 5.51 4.36 31.53
CA THR A 404 4.28 3.58 31.67
C THR A 404 3.45 3.72 30.41
N TRP A 405 3.08 2.57 29.84
CA TRP A 405 2.12 2.43 28.77
C TRP A 405 0.86 1.79 29.33
N THR A 406 -0.28 2.38 29.02
CA THR A 406 -1.61 1.78 29.25
C THR A 406 -2.15 1.45 27.87
N ILE A 407 -2.64 0.23 27.67
CA ILE A 407 -3.11 -0.29 26.38
C ILE A 407 -4.45 -0.99 26.62
N CYS A 408 -5.45 -0.72 25.79
CA CYS A 408 -6.68 -1.50 25.76
C CYS A 408 -6.58 -2.59 24.70
N VAL A 409 -6.75 -3.84 25.12
CA VAL A 409 -6.60 -5.01 24.24
C VAL A 409 -7.90 -5.84 24.26
N PRO A 410 -8.30 -6.51 23.15
CA PRO A 410 -9.46 -7.41 23.15
C PRO A 410 -9.48 -8.43 24.30
N ASP A 411 -10.56 -8.46 25.09
CA ASP A 411 -10.66 -9.33 26.28
C ASP A 411 -10.83 -10.82 25.96
N THR A 412 -11.01 -11.16 24.69
CA THR A 412 -11.13 -12.53 24.16
C THR A 412 -9.82 -13.14 23.69
N ASN A 413 -8.74 -12.35 23.65
CA ASN A 413 -7.47 -12.76 23.08
C ASN A 413 -6.46 -13.24 24.14
N CYS A 414 -5.46 -13.97 23.67
CA CYS A 414 -4.34 -14.46 24.44
C CYS A 414 -3.07 -13.75 23.95
N TYR A 415 -2.32 -13.18 24.88
CA TYR A 415 -1.19 -12.32 24.59
C TYR A 415 0.14 -12.90 25.08
N SER A 416 1.21 -12.48 24.40
CA SER A 416 2.59 -12.64 24.80
C SER A 416 3.24 -11.27 24.90
N PHE A 417 3.81 -10.96 26.06
CA PHE A 417 4.68 -9.81 26.26
C PHE A 417 6.13 -10.26 26.16
N THR A 418 6.94 -9.53 25.39
CA THR A 418 8.37 -9.78 25.25
C THR A 418 9.14 -8.51 25.53
N MET A 419 10.09 -8.58 26.44
CA MET A 419 11.10 -7.56 26.71
C MET A 419 12.39 -7.91 25.99
N MET A 420 13.08 -6.91 25.44
CA MET A 420 14.29 -7.08 24.65
C MET A 420 15.36 -6.07 25.06
N ASP A 421 16.61 -6.51 24.98
CA ASP A 421 17.82 -5.74 25.27
C ASP A 421 18.88 -6.04 24.20
N ALA A 422 19.34 -5.02 23.48
CA ALA A 422 20.18 -5.18 22.30
C ALA A 422 21.61 -5.67 22.62
N TYR A 423 22.13 -5.38 23.82
CA TYR A 423 23.51 -5.71 24.20
C TYR A 423 23.60 -6.95 25.10
N GLY A 424 22.47 -7.41 25.61
CA GLY A 424 22.30 -8.68 26.28
C GLY A 424 22.75 -8.67 27.73
N ASP A 425 22.94 -7.50 28.33
CA ASP A 425 23.10 -7.33 29.77
C ASP A 425 21.76 -7.16 30.51
N GLY A 426 20.67 -7.00 29.76
CA GLY A 426 19.34 -6.78 30.29
C GLY A 426 19.23 -5.44 31.01
N ILE A 427 18.05 -5.12 31.51
CA ILE A 427 17.85 -3.84 32.21
C ILE A 427 18.26 -3.90 33.70
N CYS A 428 18.81 -5.02 34.18
CA CYS A 428 19.25 -5.22 35.57
C CYS A 428 20.37 -6.28 35.68
N CYS A 429 21.40 -6.14 36.53
CA CYS A 429 21.65 -5.11 37.54
C CYS A 429 23.12 -4.68 37.61
N ASN A 430 23.84 -4.75 36.49
CA ASN A 430 25.25 -4.32 36.42
C ASN A 430 25.41 -2.88 35.89
N SER A 431 24.43 -2.41 35.10
CA SER A 431 24.41 -1.13 34.40
C SER A 431 23.20 -0.26 34.80
N GLY A 432 22.66 -0.46 36.01
CA GLY A 432 21.47 0.21 36.52
C GLY A 432 20.57 -0.74 37.31
N ASN A 433 19.46 -0.23 37.86
CA ASN A 433 18.45 -1.03 38.59
C ASN A 433 17.11 -1.02 37.85
N GLY A 434 17.14 -1.19 36.54
CA GLY A 434 15.93 -1.25 35.73
C GLY A 434 15.11 -2.50 36.03
N ALA A 435 13.83 -2.43 35.73
CA ALA A 435 12.86 -3.52 35.90
C ALA A 435 11.64 -3.25 35.02
N TYR A 436 10.87 -4.29 34.71
CA TYR A 436 9.56 -4.13 34.11
C TYR A 436 8.47 -4.84 34.91
N LEU A 437 7.26 -4.32 34.80
CA LEU A 437 6.04 -4.86 35.38
C LEU A 437 4.93 -4.75 34.34
N VAL A 438 4.21 -5.85 34.11
CA VAL A 438 3.01 -5.88 33.27
C VAL A 438 1.82 -6.32 34.10
N THR A 439 0.75 -5.54 34.04
CA THR A 439 -0.54 -5.90 34.65
C THR A 439 -1.63 -6.04 33.58
N TYR A 440 -2.55 -6.97 33.79
CA TYR A 440 -3.74 -7.20 32.98
C TYR A 440 -4.96 -7.05 33.89
N ASN A 441 -5.81 -6.07 33.63
CA ASN A 441 -6.92 -5.66 34.49
C ASN A 441 -6.49 -5.39 35.94
N GLY A 442 -5.34 -4.72 36.10
CA GLY A 442 -4.71 -4.43 37.39
C GLY A 442 -4.08 -5.64 38.11
N VAL A 443 -4.12 -6.85 37.53
CA VAL A 443 -3.45 -8.03 38.08
C VAL A 443 -2.08 -8.17 37.42
N GLN A 444 -1.02 -8.26 38.22
CA GLN A 444 0.33 -8.53 37.70
C GLN A 444 0.36 -9.88 36.96
N VAL A 445 0.79 -9.84 35.69
CA VAL A 445 0.90 -11.01 34.81
C VAL A 445 2.33 -11.28 34.34
N ALA A 446 3.20 -10.27 34.35
CA ALA A 446 4.63 -10.42 34.10
C ALA A 446 5.43 -9.42 34.93
N ALA A 447 6.65 -9.78 35.31
CA ALA A 447 7.63 -8.86 35.88
C ALA A 447 9.02 -9.46 35.73
N GLY A 448 10.02 -8.61 35.52
CA GLY A 448 11.39 -9.06 35.30
C GLY A 448 12.37 -7.91 35.18
N GLY A 449 13.53 -8.21 34.61
CA GLY A 449 14.58 -7.22 34.39
C GLY A 449 15.99 -7.80 34.30
N SER A 450 16.22 -8.99 34.88
CA SER A 450 17.49 -9.71 34.73
C SER A 450 17.36 -10.78 33.66
N PHE A 451 17.66 -10.40 32.43
CA PHE A 451 17.67 -11.28 31.26
C PHE A 451 18.89 -10.96 30.39
N GLY A 452 19.16 -11.82 29.41
CA GLY A 452 20.18 -11.54 28.41
C GLY A 452 19.60 -10.60 27.37
N TYR A 453 19.41 -11.11 26.15
CA TYR A 453 18.84 -10.32 25.05
C TYR A 453 17.31 -10.23 25.07
N VAL A 454 16.61 -11.22 25.63
CA VAL A 454 15.15 -11.33 25.55
C VAL A 454 14.57 -12.00 26.80
N GLU A 455 13.41 -11.54 27.27
CA GLU A 455 12.56 -12.20 28.25
C GLU A 455 11.10 -12.19 27.80
N GLN A 456 10.49 -13.36 27.64
CA GLN A 456 9.12 -13.52 27.15
C GLN A 456 8.18 -14.06 28.23
N ASN A 457 7.00 -13.47 28.33
CA ASN A 457 5.90 -13.87 29.20
C ASN A 457 4.64 -14.09 28.38
N CYS A 458 4.23 -15.34 28.22
CA CYS A 458 3.00 -15.71 27.51
C CYS A 458 1.85 -16.02 28.47
N GLY A 459 0.65 -16.17 27.92
CA GLY A 459 -0.50 -16.60 28.71
C GLY A 459 -1.25 -15.42 29.37
N ILE A 460 -1.07 -14.22 28.83
CA ILE A 460 -1.72 -13.00 29.32
C ILE A 460 -3.12 -12.94 28.70
N GLY A 461 -4.17 -12.82 29.51
CA GLY A 461 -5.56 -12.75 29.04
C GLY A 461 -6.27 -14.09 28.87
N TYR A 462 -7.14 -14.20 27.86
CA TYR A 462 -8.02 -15.36 27.69
C TYR A 462 -7.35 -16.46 26.85
N CYS A 463 -6.55 -17.29 27.51
CA CYS A 463 -5.77 -18.35 26.86
C CYS A 463 -6.42 -19.74 27.01
N SER A 464 -6.69 -20.42 25.89
CA SER A 464 -7.26 -21.78 25.86
C SER A 464 -6.17 -22.86 25.80
N GLY A 465 -5.48 -23.09 26.93
CA GLY A 465 -4.46 -24.14 27.08
C GLY A 465 -3.06 -23.57 27.40
N PRO A 466 -2.08 -24.42 27.76
CA PRO A 466 -0.68 -23.98 27.85
C PRO A 466 -0.26 -23.44 26.49
N CYS A 467 0.50 -22.35 26.47
CA CYS A 467 0.90 -21.60 25.29
C CYS A 467 1.30 -22.51 24.11
N GLN A 468 0.36 -22.76 23.20
CA GLN A 468 0.58 -23.47 21.95
C GLN A 468 0.09 -22.54 20.87
N ILE A 469 1.01 -21.84 20.23
CA ILE A 469 0.69 -21.15 19.00
C ILE A 469 0.69 -22.22 17.91
N ASN A 470 -0.40 -22.31 17.15
CA ASN A 470 -0.56 -23.30 16.10
C ASN A 470 0.48 -23.04 15.01
N ILE A 471 1.48 -23.92 14.90
CA ILE A 471 2.42 -23.92 13.79
C ILE A 471 1.65 -24.32 12.51
N PRO A 472 1.77 -23.56 11.40
CA PRO A 472 1.11 -23.89 10.14
C PRO A 472 1.50 -25.32 9.66
N PRO A 473 0.56 -26.07 9.06
CA PRO A 473 0.75 -27.48 8.67
C PRO A 473 1.82 -27.73 7.58
N ASN A 474 2.46 -26.68 7.08
CA ASN A 474 3.44 -26.63 6.01
C ASN A 474 4.90 -26.61 6.52
N VAL A 475 5.14 -26.78 7.82
CA VAL A 475 6.49 -26.91 8.39
C VAL A 475 6.97 -28.37 8.34
N ILE A 476 8.17 -28.58 7.77
CA ILE A 476 8.76 -29.90 7.48
C ILE A 476 9.45 -30.47 8.75
N SER A 477 9.31 -31.78 9.03
CA SER A 477 9.93 -32.45 10.18
C SER A 477 11.19 -33.25 9.81
N GLU A 478 12.31 -33.04 10.52
CA GLU A 478 13.64 -33.60 10.18
C GLU A 478 14.00 -34.93 10.90
N ASN A 479 13.17 -35.48 11.80
CA ASN A 479 13.25 -36.87 12.27
C ASN A 479 14.58 -37.39 12.93
N GLU A 480 15.24 -36.63 13.81
CA GLU A 480 16.32 -37.14 14.69
C GLU A 480 16.12 -36.85 16.19
N ASN A 481 16.76 -37.63 17.08
CA ASN A 481 16.67 -37.51 18.56
C ASN A 481 17.96 -36.93 19.19
N CYS A 482 17.83 -36.00 20.14
CA CYS A 482 18.96 -35.32 20.82
C CYS A 482 19.71 -36.18 21.85
N GLY A 483 21.06 -36.05 21.91
CA GLY A 483 21.85 -36.37 23.11
C GLY A 483 23.19 -37.12 22.97
N ASP A 484 23.58 -37.59 21.78
CA ASP A 484 24.79 -38.41 21.58
C ASP A 484 25.63 -37.80 20.42
N ASN A 485 26.67 -36.97 20.62
CA ASN A 485 28.07 -37.40 20.75
C ASN A 485 29.05 -36.19 20.70
N ASN A 486 30.28 -36.40 21.19
CA ASN A 486 31.43 -35.48 21.42
C ASN A 486 32.02 -34.70 20.21
N ASN A 487 31.22 -34.20 19.26
CA ASN A 487 31.69 -33.28 18.22
C ASN A 487 30.65 -32.22 17.83
N TYR A 488 30.05 -31.54 18.83
CA TYR A 488 29.14 -30.40 18.65
C TYR A 488 28.14 -30.57 17.47
N GLY A 489 27.54 -31.76 17.39
CA GLY A 489 26.47 -32.07 16.47
C GLY A 489 25.11 -31.95 17.16
N CYS A 490 24.64 -30.71 17.18
CA CYS A 490 23.27 -30.22 16.99
C CYS A 490 23.50 -28.75 16.57
N ASP A 491 24.04 -28.55 15.37
CA ASP A 491 24.24 -27.22 14.79
C ASP A 491 22.91 -26.65 14.31
N ASP A 492 22.03 -26.43 15.27
CA ASP A 492 21.04 -25.36 15.24
C ASP A 492 20.67 -25.09 16.68
N SER A 493 21.31 -24.07 17.26
CA SER A 493 20.63 -23.06 18.07
C SER A 493 19.46 -23.54 18.95
N TRP A 494 19.67 -24.51 19.85
CA TRP A 494 18.72 -24.73 20.94
C TRP A 494 18.84 -23.57 21.93
N LYS A 495 18.18 -22.46 21.61
CA LYS A 495 17.75 -21.40 22.53
C LYS A 495 16.22 -21.36 22.47
N ILE A 496 15.64 -21.87 23.55
CA ILE A 496 14.26 -21.75 24.05
C ILE A 496 13.31 -21.12 23.02
N SER A 497 12.69 -21.93 22.19
CA SER A 497 11.76 -21.44 21.20
C SER A 497 10.50 -22.29 21.21
N ASN A 498 9.36 -21.61 21.27
CA ASN A 498 8.22 -22.06 20.47
C ASN A 498 8.00 -21.09 19.30
N PHE A 499 9.08 -20.51 18.77
CA PHE A 499 9.19 -20.01 17.40
C PHE A 499 10.63 -20.01 16.89
N THR A 500 10.86 -20.79 15.83
CA THR A 500 11.96 -20.58 14.89
C THR A 500 11.32 -20.01 13.62
N ILE A 501 11.69 -18.79 13.23
CA ILE A 501 11.41 -18.32 11.86
C ILE A 501 12.39 -19.06 10.96
N THR A 502 11.91 -19.98 10.12
CA THR A 502 12.75 -20.66 9.13
C THR A 502 12.93 -19.78 7.90
N GLY A 503 14.18 -19.67 7.42
CA GLY A 503 14.60 -18.73 6.37
C GLY A 503 15.52 -17.61 6.86
N VAL A 504 15.76 -17.52 8.17
CA VAL A 504 16.63 -16.51 8.77
C VAL A 504 18.03 -17.10 8.94
N THR A 505 19.01 -16.59 8.19
CA THR A 505 20.42 -17.02 8.31
C THR A 505 21.28 -16.07 9.15
N ASP A 506 20.73 -15.03 9.80
CA ASP A 506 21.46 -14.31 10.84
C ASP A 506 20.56 -13.67 11.92
N ILE A 507 21.17 -13.34 13.07
CA ILE A 507 20.54 -12.91 14.31
C ILE A 507 20.27 -11.39 14.37
N TRP A 508 20.31 -10.67 13.25
CA TRP A 508 20.37 -9.20 13.21
C TRP A 508 19.09 -8.50 12.74
N SER A 509 17.92 -9.15 12.83
CA SER A 509 16.65 -8.57 12.38
C SER A 509 16.09 -7.41 13.24
N PHE A 510 16.70 -7.03 14.36
CA PHE A 510 16.19 -5.97 15.25
C PHE A 510 17.26 -5.04 15.87
N GLY A 511 18.26 -4.64 15.06
CA GLY A 511 19.20 -3.57 15.41
C GLY A 511 20.61 -4.07 15.75
N GLY A 512 21.56 -3.73 14.87
CA GLY A 512 22.99 -3.97 15.07
C GLY A 512 23.76 -3.91 13.76
N ASN A 513 24.71 -2.98 13.69
CA ASN A 513 25.43 -2.52 12.51
C ASN A 513 26.40 -3.58 11.92
N THR A 514 26.36 -3.89 10.62
CA THR A 514 27.54 -3.87 9.70
C THR A 514 27.19 -4.13 8.21
N SER A 515 27.37 -3.07 7.41
CA SER A 515 27.71 -3.00 5.96
C SER A 515 27.17 -4.05 4.94
N LYS A 516 26.37 -3.49 4.01
CA LYS A 516 26.11 -3.86 2.59
C LYS A 516 24.87 -4.71 2.27
N SER A 517 23.90 -3.98 1.71
CA SER A 517 22.92 -4.39 0.69
C SER A 517 21.79 -5.30 1.17
N PHE A 518 20.71 -4.65 1.64
CA PHE A 518 19.52 -5.27 2.23
C PHE A 518 18.38 -5.50 1.23
N TRP A 519 17.75 -6.67 1.34
CA TRP A 519 16.38 -6.98 0.91
C TRP A 519 15.64 -7.66 2.07
N ARG A 520 14.34 -7.35 2.18
CA ARG A 520 13.31 -7.70 3.18
C ARG A 520 13.28 -9.13 3.76
N ILE A 521 12.70 -9.23 4.96
CA ILE A 521 11.57 -10.12 5.31
C ILE A 521 10.74 -9.34 6.38
N PHE A 522 9.44 -9.05 6.34
CA PHE A 522 8.27 -9.47 5.54
C PHE A 522 7.62 -8.25 4.87
#